data_AF-A0A2V7LE45-F1
#
_entry.id   AF-A0A2V7LE45-F1
#
_cell.length_a   1.000
_cell.length_b   1.000
_cell.length_c   1.000
_cell.angle_alpha   90.00
_cell.angle_beta   90.00
_cell.angle_gamma   90.00
#
_symmetry.space_group_name_H-M   'P 1'
#
loop_
_entity.id
_entity.type
_entity.pdbx_description
1 polymer ?
#
loop_
_entity_poly.entity_id
_entity_poly.type
_entity_poly.pdbx_seq_one_letter_code
_entity_poly.pdbx_strand_id
1 'polypeptide(L)'
;MLAEWKADVPTLDLLNRMVGDPLPLGLRAGLVEPFFQRDIYFDSADWTLRRRGVSCRFRIGVDDRRVLTLRTGGRWEDGAVVMLPQRFEALVPELEGDQALAGTSDPARRLRALIEPGQLLPRIQFETERRVRHSKPTWFSRGRHEIIYDVVTVRSHHLAQKFQELKLRAVRAGRPRLDRLAQAFQERYGLRPLLVGKQERADKLLRELEAEGLADVTRGGREVAVIAVQAGAVAMLAESDSFTLPMRRGSGEEGCRDVLRASFGSADGQVRFLGTAPAGLTRPLLEVWEVRRAIGALDSAHAPPLHWVPVEELLAAVGSPGLR
;
A
#
# COMPACT_ATOMS: atom_id res chain seq x y z
N MET A 1 16.58 21.68 6.31
CA MET A 1 15.98 20.56 5.54
C MET A 1 16.79 20.39 4.27
N LEU A 2 17.12 19.16 3.87
CA LEU A 2 17.75 18.91 2.56
C LEU A 2 16.74 19.23 1.46
N ALA A 3 17.20 19.85 0.38
CA ALA A 3 16.35 20.09 -0.79
C ALA A 3 15.91 18.74 -1.38
N GLU A 4 14.62 18.60 -1.65
CA GLU A 4 13.99 17.39 -2.16
C GLU A 4 13.09 17.75 -3.35
N TRP A 5 13.19 16.97 -4.42
CA TRP A 5 12.27 17.01 -5.55
C TRP A 5 11.57 15.65 -5.66
N LYS A 6 10.31 15.63 -6.10
CA LYS A 6 9.49 14.43 -6.21
C LYS A 6 8.78 14.39 -7.54
N ALA A 7 8.60 13.19 -8.07
CA ALA A 7 7.76 12.95 -9.24
C ALA A 7 6.97 11.65 -9.10
N ASP A 8 5.83 11.63 -9.77
CA ASP A 8 5.02 10.45 -9.97
C ASP A 8 5.64 9.64 -11.11
N VAL A 9 5.68 8.32 -10.95
CA VAL A 9 6.15 7.41 -11.99
C VAL A 9 4.96 6.57 -12.45
N PRO A 10 4.51 6.71 -13.71
CA PRO A 10 3.25 6.12 -14.17
C PRO A 10 3.16 4.59 -14.07
N THR A 11 4.30 3.88 -14.18
CA THR A 11 4.31 2.41 -14.20
C THR A 11 5.51 1.84 -13.44
N LEU A 12 5.32 0.63 -12.93
CA LEU A 12 6.39 -0.15 -12.31
C LEU A 12 7.53 -0.46 -13.29
N ASP A 13 7.22 -0.74 -14.55
CA ASP A 13 8.22 -1.01 -15.58
C ASP A 13 9.11 0.19 -15.86
N LEU A 14 8.54 1.39 -15.90
CA LEU A 14 9.32 2.62 -16.03
C LEU A 14 10.22 2.82 -14.81
N LEU A 15 9.70 2.60 -13.59
CA LEU A 15 10.49 2.68 -12.37
C LEU A 15 11.67 1.68 -12.40
N ASN A 16 11.41 0.43 -12.77
CA ASN A 16 12.42 -0.62 -12.85
C ASN A 16 13.50 -0.29 -13.91
N ARG A 17 13.10 0.25 -15.06
CA ARG A 17 14.03 0.75 -16.08
C ARG A 17 14.93 1.85 -15.52
N MET A 18 14.36 2.82 -14.83
CA MET A 18 15.12 3.92 -14.22
C MET A 18 16.12 3.45 -13.16
N VAL A 19 15.79 2.40 -12.39
CA VAL A 19 16.70 1.80 -11.42
C VAL A 19 17.95 1.23 -12.10
N GLY A 20 17.79 0.56 -13.24
CA GLY A 20 18.89 -0.06 -14.00
C GLY A 20 19.71 0.93 -14.84
N ASP A 21 19.08 2.00 -15.32
CA ASP A 21 19.71 2.96 -16.22
C ASP A 21 20.88 3.74 -15.57
N PRO A 22 21.87 4.17 -16.38
CA PRO A 22 22.85 5.17 -15.96
C PRO A 22 22.15 6.46 -15.52
N LEU A 23 22.63 7.08 -14.44
CA LEU A 23 22.07 8.35 -13.98
C LEU A 23 22.26 9.44 -15.05
N PRO A 24 21.30 10.37 -15.21
CA PRO A 24 21.44 11.50 -16.12
C PRO A 24 22.68 12.36 -15.82
N LEU A 25 23.04 13.21 -16.79
CA LEU A 25 24.17 14.15 -16.69
C LEU A 25 25.54 13.48 -16.49
N GLY A 26 25.67 12.22 -16.92
CA GLY A 26 26.92 11.45 -16.79
C GLY A 26 27.30 11.12 -15.34
N LEU A 27 26.36 11.21 -14.40
CA LEU A 27 26.60 10.87 -13.01
C LEU A 27 26.85 9.37 -12.86
N ARG A 28 27.89 9.01 -12.10
CA ARG A 28 28.10 7.62 -11.69
C ARG A 28 27.17 7.28 -10.52
N ALA A 29 26.63 6.08 -10.53
CA ALA A 29 25.82 5.57 -9.43
C ALA A 29 26.62 4.61 -8.53
N GLY A 30 26.26 4.59 -7.25
CA GLY A 30 26.58 3.49 -6.35
C GLY A 30 25.69 2.26 -6.60
N LEU A 31 25.85 1.28 -5.71
CA LEU A 31 24.97 0.12 -5.64
C LEU A 31 23.53 0.55 -5.31
N VAL A 32 22.58 -0.30 -5.66
CA VAL A 32 21.17 -0.12 -5.29
C VAL A 32 20.98 -0.76 -3.92
N GLU A 33 20.52 0.03 -2.96
CA GLU A 33 20.25 -0.44 -1.60
C GLU A 33 18.72 -0.59 -1.42
N PRO A 34 18.22 -1.81 -1.15
CA PRO A 34 16.82 -2.03 -0.87
C PRO A 34 16.48 -1.69 0.59
N PHE A 35 15.33 -1.07 0.80
CA PHE A 35 14.76 -0.79 2.10
C PHE A 35 13.27 -1.11 2.05
N PHE A 36 12.74 -1.68 3.13
CA PHE A 36 11.30 -1.79 3.31
C PHE A 36 10.90 -1.05 4.58
N GLN A 37 9.75 -0.39 4.50
CA GLN A 37 9.18 0.32 5.64
C GLN A 37 7.66 0.33 5.56
N ARG A 38 7.02 0.14 6.71
CA ARG A 38 5.58 0.29 6.91
C ARG A 38 5.30 1.62 7.61
N ASP A 39 4.44 2.46 7.03
CA ASP A 39 3.97 3.69 7.66
C ASP A 39 2.46 3.55 7.96
N ILE A 40 2.04 3.79 9.20
CA ILE A 40 0.65 3.80 9.62
C ILE A 40 0.29 5.22 10.03
N TYR A 41 -0.72 5.81 9.39
CA TYR A 41 -1.23 7.13 9.72
C TYR A 41 -2.47 7.00 10.60
N PHE A 42 -2.47 7.74 11.70
CA PHE A 42 -3.53 7.75 12.68
C PHE A 42 -4.29 9.07 12.64
N ASP A 43 -5.62 8.97 12.72
CA ASP A 43 -6.53 10.08 12.92
C ASP A 43 -7.79 9.57 13.63
N SER A 44 -8.62 10.48 14.12
CA SER A 44 -9.93 10.10 14.64
C SER A 44 -10.89 9.71 13.52
N ALA A 45 -12.01 9.06 13.87
CA ALA A 45 -13.06 8.70 12.93
C ALA A 45 -13.58 9.91 12.11
N ASP A 46 -13.57 11.10 12.72
CA ASP A 46 -14.00 12.35 12.11
C ASP A 46 -12.86 13.21 11.54
N TRP A 47 -11.64 12.66 11.43
CA TRP A 47 -10.46 13.34 10.85
C TRP A 47 -10.05 14.64 11.56
N THR A 48 -10.13 14.65 12.90
CA THR A 48 -9.85 15.83 13.71
C THR A 48 -8.41 16.32 13.60
N LEU A 49 -7.41 15.43 13.54
CA LEU A 49 -6.02 15.84 13.38
C LEU A 49 -5.81 16.51 12.02
N ARG A 50 -6.29 15.87 10.94
CA ARG A 50 -6.18 16.42 9.59
C ARG A 50 -6.85 17.78 9.45
N ARG A 51 -8.05 17.99 10.00
CA ARG A 51 -8.74 19.29 9.96
C ARG A 51 -7.96 20.39 10.67
N ARG A 52 -7.13 20.02 11.66
CA ARG A 52 -6.21 20.93 12.36
C ARG A 52 -4.84 21.06 11.68
N GLY A 53 -4.69 20.49 10.48
CA GLY A 53 -3.40 20.45 9.77
C GLY A 53 -2.35 19.58 10.44
N VAL A 54 -2.74 18.65 11.30
CA VAL A 54 -1.83 17.75 12.02
C VAL A 54 -1.83 16.39 11.36
N SER A 55 -0.66 15.74 11.30
CA SER A 55 -0.51 14.35 10.89
C SER A 55 0.26 13.58 11.94
N CYS A 56 -0.24 12.39 12.27
CA CYS A 56 0.42 11.45 13.16
C CYS A 56 0.75 10.17 12.39
N ARG A 57 2.02 9.76 12.44
CA ARG A 57 2.54 8.62 11.70
C ARG A 57 3.41 7.75 12.60
N PHE A 58 3.09 6.46 12.66
CA PHE A 58 3.98 5.44 13.19
C PHE A 58 4.68 4.72 12.04
N ARG A 59 6.00 4.62 12.08
CA ARG A 59 6.82 3.96 11.06
C ARG A 59 7.53 2.78 11.66
N ILE A 60 7.54 1.66 10.93
CA ILE A 60 8.32 0.46 11.24
C ILE A 60 9.28 0.22 10.07
N GLY A 61 10.58 0.23 10.36
CA GLY A 61 11.63 -0.16 9.42
C GLY A 61 11.96 -1.65 9.51
N VAL A 62 12.61 -2.20 8.47
CA VAL A 62 13.15 -3.57 8.48
C VAL A 62 14.25 -3.80 9.51
N ASP A 63 14.91 -2.74 9.94
CA ASP A 63 15.91 -2.75 11.02
C ASP A 63 15.28 -2.75 12.41
N ASP A 64 13.98 -3.07 12.49
CA ASP A 64 13.12 -3.02 13.68
C ASP A 64 13.08 -1.64 14.35
N ARG A 65 13.54 -0.58 13.65
CA ARG A 65 13.42 0.77 14.17
C ARG A 65 12.00 1.26 14.00
N ARG A 66 11.41 1.66 15.11
CA ARG A 66 10.07 2.20 15.18
C ARG A 66 10.13 3.67 15.53
N VAL A 67 9.47 4.48 14.71
CA VAL A 67 9.54 5.93 14.79
C VAL A 67 8.14 6.49 14.82
N LEU A 68 7.81 7.22 15.90
CA LEU A 68 6.61 8.02 15.97
C LEU A 68 6.91 9.43 15.49
N THR A 69 6.13 9.93 14.53
CA THR A 69 6.26 11.27 13.97
C THR A 69 4.94 12.02 14.10
N LEU A 70 4.99 13.19 14.73
CA LEU A 70 3.90 14.17 14.73
C LEU A 70 4.34 15.37 13.88
N ARG A 71 3.54 15.77 12.90
CA ARG A 71 3.78 17.00 12.12
C ARG A 71 2.59 17.92 12.25
N THR A 72 2.85 19.20 12.50
CA THR A 72 1.85 20.25 12.47
C THR A 72 2.05 21.09 11.20
N GLY A 73 0.94 21.46 10.58
CA GLY A 73 0.91 22.40 9.45
C GLY A 73 1.30 23.79 9.90
N GLY A 74 1.75 24.61 8.95
CA GLY A 74 1.90 26.04 9.18
C GLY A 74 0.54 26.73 9.17
N ARG A 75 0.48 27.90 9.81
CA ARG A 75 -0.65 28.83 9.73
C ARG A 75 -0.15 30.13 9.14
N TRP A 76 -0.91 30.65 8.17
CA TRP A 76 -0.67 31.93 7.51
C TRP A 76 -1.88 32.83 7.72
N GLU A 77 -1.65 34.10 8.04
CA GLU A 77 -2.68 35.15 8.09
C GLU A 77 -2.15 36.35 7.31
N ASP A 78 -2.96 36.92 6.42
CA ASP A 78 -2.62 38.08 5.59
C ASP A 78 -1.25 38.02 4.90
N GLY A 79 -0.89 36.82 4.40
CA GLY A 79 0.38 36.58 3.72
C GLY A 79 1.61 36.47 4.65
N ALA A 80 1.42 36.67 5.96
CA ALA A 80 2.45 36.48 6.98
C ALA A 80 2.38 35.09 7.62
N VAL A 81 3.53 34.54 7.96
CA VAL A 81 3.62 33.26 8.68
C VAL A 81 3.30 33.50 10.16
N VAL A 82 2.18 32.97 10.62
CA VAL A 82 1.78 33.01 12.04
C VAL A 82 2.37 31.82 12.80
N MET A 83 2.44 30.66 12.15
CA MET A 83 3.05 29.47 12.71
C MET A 83 3.77 28.70 11.63
N LEU A 84 5.04 28.36 11.85
CA LEU A 84 5.79 27.49 10.94
C LEU A 84 5.36 26.02 11.13
N PRO A 85 5.35 25.21 10.05
CA PRO A 85 5.17 23.78 10.18
C PRO A 85 6.25 23.18 11.10
N GLN A 86 5.84 22.35 12.06
CA GLN A 86 6.77 21.68 12.98
C GLN A 86 6.76 20.16 12.77
N ARG A 87 7.87 19.51 13.08
CA ARG A 87 8.02 18.06 13.06
C ARG A 87 8.67 17.60 14.36
N PHE A 88 7.97 16.73 15.07
CA PHE A 88 8.43 16.06 16.27
C PHE A 88 8.58 14.58 15.95
N GLU A 89 9.73 14.01 16.28
CA GLU A 89 10.06 12.63 15.95
C GLU A 89 10.80 11.97 17.11
N ALA A 90 10.43 10.73 17.41
CA ALA A 90 11.11 9.93 18.42
C ALA A 90 11.19 8.47 17.99
N LEU A 91 12.33 7.83 18.29
CA LEU A 91 12.40 6.38 18.35
C LEU A 91 11.56 5.91 19.54
N VAL A 92 10.78 4.86 19.31
CA VAL A 92 9.79 4.35 20.27
C VAL A 92 10.01 2.84 20.44
N PRO A 93 10.10 2.33 21.68
CA PRO A 93 10.28 0.90 21.94
C PRO A 93 9.01 0.07 21.67
N GLU A 94 7.84 0.71 21.65
CA GLU A 94 6.54 0.04 21.50
C GLU A 94 6.42 -0.69 20.16
N LEU A 95 5.81 -1.88 20.18
CA LEU A 95 5.62 -2.74 18.99
C LEU A 95 4.51 -2.20 18.09
N GLU A 96 3.41 -1.81 18.73
CA GLU A 96 2.20 -1.40 18.06
C GLU A 96 1.99 0.10 18.13
N GLY A 97 1.32 0.63 17.11
CA GLY A 97 1.14 2.07 16.97
C GLY A 97 0.28 2.66 18.08
N ASP A 98 -0.80 1.99 18.50
CA ASP A 98 -1.68 2.40 19.59
C ASP A 98 -0.92 2.60 20.92
N GLN A 99 -0.02 1.67 21.24
CA GLN A 99 0.86 1.75 22.41
C GLN A 99 1.82 2.93 22.27
N ALA A 100 2.44 3.10 21.11
CA ALA A 100 3.36 4.22 20.86
C ALA A 100 2.66 5.60 21.01
N LEU A 101 1.39 5.71 20.61
CA LEU A 101 0.59 6.93 20.74
C LEU A 101 0.25 7.26 22.19
N ALA A 102 0.01 6.23 23.02
CA ALA A 102 -0.23 6.37 24.45
C ALA A 102 1.06 6.55 25.28
N GLY A 103 2.22 6.25 24.68
CA GLY A 103 3.53 6.28 25.33
C GLY A 103 4.00 7.66 25.82
N THR A 104 5.24 7.71 26.30
CA THR A 104 5.81 8.90 26.97
C THR A 104 6.72 9.74 26.09
N SER A 105 6.90 9.37 24.82
CA SER A 105 7.73 10.09 23.86
C SER A 105 7.25 11.54 23.64
N ASP A 106 8.14 12.44 23.19
CA ASP A 106 7.75 13.84 22.91
C ASP A 106 6.59 13.97 21.91
N PRO A 107 6.57 13.23 20.77
CA PRO A 107 5.42 13.23 19.87
C PRO A 107 4.13 12.75 20.55
N ALA A 108 4.19 11.71 21.39
CA ALA A 108 3.02 11.16 22.08
C ALA A 108 2.44 12.12 23.12
N ARG A 109 3.29 12.79 23.92
CA ARG A 109 2.85 13.82 24.87
C ARG A 109 2.17 15.00 24.17
N ARG A 110 2.74 15.45 23.06
CA ARG A 110 2.16 16.55 22.26
C ARG A 110 0.84 16.14 21.61
N LEU A 111 0.76 14.91 21.12
CA LEU A 111 -0.47 14.36 20.56
C LEU A 111 -1.60 14.35 21.60
N ARG A 112 -1.31 13.96 22.85
CA ARG A 112 -2.28 13.99 23.97
C ARG A 112 -2.85 15.37 24.28
N ALA A 113 -2.09 16.44 24.00
CA ALA A 113 -2.61 17.80 24.12
C ALA A 113 -3.61 18.17 23.01
N LEU A 114 -3.66 17.41 21.92
CA LEU A 114 -4.54 17.65 20.78
C LEU A 114 -5.77 16.75 20.78
N ILE A 115 -5.60 15.48 21.15
CA ILE A 115 -6.64 14.45 21.12
C ILE A 115 -6.32 13.31 22.09
N GLU A 116 -7.36 12.68 22.63
CA GLU A 116 -7.23 11.47 23.43
C GLU A 116 -6.75 10.29 22.55
N PRO A 117 -5.63 9.62 22.85
CA PRO A 117 -5.06 8.57 21.99
C PRO A 117 -6.03 7.41 21.70
N GLY A 118 -6.90 7.06 22.64
CA GLY A 118 -7.90 6.00 22.45
C GLY A 118 -8.97 6.31 21.38
N GLN A 119 -9.07 7.56 20.92
CA GLN A 119 -9.96 7.95 19.82
C GLN A 119 -9.30 7.81 18.44
N LEU A 120 -7.99 7.55 18.39
CA LEU A 120 -7.24 7.43 17.16
C LEU A 120 -7.36 6.02 16.59
N LEU A 121 -7.62 5.98 15.28
CA LEU A 121 -7.73 4.76 14.52
C LEU A 121 -6.67 4.77 13.41
N PRO A 122 -6.12 3.61 13.02
CA PRO A 122 -5.29 3.53 11.82
C PRO A 122 -6.17 3.83 10.60
N ARG A 123 -5.89 4.94 9.90
CA ARG A 123 -6.68 5.39 8.75
C ARG A 123 -6.08 4.96 7.42
N ILE A 124 -4.75 5.00 7.33
CA ILE A 124 -4.03 4.70 6.09
C ILE A 124 -2.76 3.94 6.43
N GLN A 125 -2.52 2.84 5.73
CA GLN A 125 -1.29 2.07 5.85
C GLN A 125 -0.54 2.12 4.52
N PHE A 126 0.76 2.42 4.59
CA PHE A 126 1.67 2.29 3.47
C PHE A 126 2.68 1.21 3.72
N GLU A 127 2.81 0.29 2.79
CA GLU A 127 3.98 -0.56 2.63
C GLU A 127 4.82 0.04 1.52
N THR A 128 6.06 0.40 1.83
CA THR A 128 6.95 1.05 0.85
C THR A 128 8.17 0.18 0.64
N GLU A 129 8.26 -0.38 -0.55
CA GLU A 129 9.49 -0.95 -1.08
C GLU A 129 10.30 0.18 -1.70
N ARG A 130 11.41 0.51 -1.05
CA ARG A 130 12.31 1.58 -1.46
C ARG A 130 13.59 0.99 -2.01
N ARG A 131 14.07 1.55 -3.11
CA ARG A 131 15.41 1.32 -3.65
C ARG A 131 16.15 2.65 -3.66
N VAL A 132 17.34 2.70 -3.10
CA VAL A 132 18.14 3.93 -3.03
C VAL A 132 19.41 3.77 -3.84
N ARG A 133 19.73 4.78 -4.66
CA ARG A 133 21.02 4.92 -5.33
C ARG A 133 21.64 6.24 -4.90
N HIS A 134 22.94 6.20 -4.57
CA HIS A 134 23.70 7.41 -4.31
C HIS A 134 24.51 7.80 -5.54
N SER A 135 24.47 9.08 -5.93
CA SER A 135 25.40 9.58 -6.93
C SER A 135 26.81 9.65 -6.36
N LYS A 136 27.78 9.16 -7.13
CA LYS A 136 29.20 9.24 -6.79
C LYS A 136 29.79 10.53 -7.36
N PRO A 137 30.64 11.24 -6.60
CA PRO A 137 31.36 12.37 -7.16
C PRO A 137 32.32 11.90 -8.26
N THR A 138 32.55 12.78 -9.22
CA THR A 138 33.61 12.65 -10.23
C THR A 138 34.49 13.89 -10.16
N TRP A 139 35.60 13.93 -10.90
CA TRP A 139 36.48 15.11 -10.92
C TRP A 139 35.68 16.40 -11.18
N PHE A 140 34.72 16.35 -12.12
CA PHE A 140 33.89 17.50 -12.50
C PHE A 140 32.55 17.59 -11.74
N SER A 141 32.11 16.54 -11.03
CA SER A 141 30.86 16.52 -10.27
C SER A 141 31.11 16.38 -8.77
N ARG A 142 30.94 17.49 -8.04
CA ARG A 142 31.09 17.54 -6.58
C ARG A 142 29.76 17.37 -5.81
N GLY A 143 28.63 17.49 -6.52
CA GLY A 143 27.30 17.29 -5.93
C GLY A 143 27.06 15.82 -5.60
N ARG A 144 26.48 15.53 -4.43
CA ARG A 144 26.03 14.18 -4.06
C ARG A 144 24.52 14.19 -3.89
N HIS A 145 23.87 13.23 -4.55
CA HIS A 145 22.44 13.11 -4.61
C HIS A 145 22.03 11.72 -4.17
N GLU A 146 20.90 11.65 -3.49
CA GLU A 146 20.14 10.43 -3.27
C GLU A 146 19.03 10.36 -4.30
N ILE A 147 18.95 9.22 -4.97
CA ILE A 147 17.90 8.89 -5.91
C ILE A 147 17.11 7.74 -5.30
N ILE A 148 15.87 8.01 -4.96
CA ILE A 148 15.00 7.13 -4.18
C ILE A 148 13.84 6.72 -5.07
N TYR A 149 13.70 5.42 -5.29
CA TYR A 149 12.63 4.81 -6.07
C TYR A 149 11.71 4.09 -5.10
N ASP A 150 10.47 4.54 -4.98
CA ASP A 150 9.50 3.96 -4.05
C ASP A 150 8.38 3.28 -4.85
N VAL A 151 8.12 2.01 -4.55
CA VAL A 151 6.84 1.36 -4.85
C VAL A 151 6.03 1.38 -3.57
N VAL A 152 4.86 1.99 -3.62
CA VAL A 152 4.01 2.19 -2.43
C VAL A 152 2.74 1.40 -2.62
N THR A 153 2.48 0.46 -1.72
CA THR A 153 1.18 -0.17 -1.56
C THR A 153 0.42 0.59 -0.48
N VAL A 154 -0.72 1.17 -0.84
CA VAL A 154 -1.68 1.75 0.09
C VAL A 154 -2.69 0.68 0.46
N ARG A 155 -2.95 0.49 1.75
CA ARG A 155 -4.01 -0.39 2.25
C ARG A 155 -4.99 0.42 3.11
N SER A 156 -6.28 0.16 2.90
CA SER A 156 -7.38 0.62 3.77
C SER A 156 -8.43 -0.49 3.83
N HIS A 157 -8.70 -1.05 5.02
CA HIS A 157 -9.69 -2.10 5.29
C HIS A 157 -9.71 -3.30 4.31
N HIS A 158 -10.29 -3.14 3.12
CA HIS A 158 -10.44 -4.15 2.06
C HIS A 158 -9.83 -3.75 0.69
N LEU A 159 -9.27 -2.55 0.58
CA LEU A 159 -8.78 -1.97 -0.67
C LEU A 159 -7.26 -1.82 -0.60
N ALA A 160 -6.59 -2.30 -1.65
CA ALA A 160 -5.16 -2.13 -1.83
C ALA A 160 -4.90 -1.54 -3.23
N GLN A 161 -4.07 -0.51 -3.29
CA GLN A 161 -3.60 0.01 -4.57
C GLN A 161 -2.12 0.36 -4.51
N LYS A 162 -1.47 0.34 -5.66
CA LYS A 162 -0.04 0.62 -5.78
C LYS A 162 0.18 1.87 -6.60
N PHE A 163 1.12 2.70 -6.18
CA PHE A 163 1.67 3.78 -7.00
C PHE A 163 3.19 3.84 -6.86
N GLN A 164 3.85 4.49 -7.80
CA GLN A 164 5.30 4.60 -7.84
C GLN A 164 5.74 6.06 -7.74
N GLU A 165 6.83 6.31 -7.02
CA GLU A 165 7.40 7.64 -6.86
C GLU A 165 8.90 7.64 -7.10
N LEU A 166 9.39 8.72 -7.69
CA LEU A 166 10.80 9.09 -7.68
C LEU A 166 10.99 10.24 -6.70
N LYS A 167 11.99 10.16 -5.83
CA LYS A 167 12.48 11.29 -5.04
C LYS A 167 13.96 11.52 -5.30
N LEU A 168 14.33 12.78 -5.47
CA LEU A 168 15.70 13.24 -5.60
C LEU A 168 16.03 14.13 -4.41
N ARG A 169 17.13 13.86 -3.72
CA ARG A 169 17.60 14.69 -2.60
C ARG A 169 19.02 15.14 -2.82
N ALA A 170 19.31 16.40 -2.53
CA ALA A 170 20.68 16.89 -2.45
C ALA A 170 21.27 16.53 -1.07
N VAL A 171 22.22 15.59 -1.04
CA VAL A 171 22.95 15.20 0.18
C VAL A 171 24.13 16.15 0.41
N ARG A 172 24.82 16.52 -0.67
CA ARG A 172 25.89 17.52 -0.66
C ARG A 172 25.70 18.51 -1.80
N ALA A 173 25.71 19.79 -1.47
CA ALA A 173 25.66 20.86 -2.47
C ALA A 173 26.86 20.78 -3.43
N GLY A 174 26.61 21.04 -4.71
CA GLY A 174 27.63 21.01 -5.76
C GLY A 174 26.98 21.02 -7.14
N ARG A 175 27.81 20.86 -8.17
CA ARG A 175 27.33 20.62 -9.54
C ARG A 175 27.27 19.10 -9.82
N PRO A 176 26.26 18.63 -10.58
CA PRO A 176 25.06 19.37 -10.96
C PRO A 176 24.19 19.69 -9.74
N ARG A 177 23.39 20.77 -9.82
CA ARG A 177 22.42 21.11 -8.77
C ARG A 177 21.18 20.22 -8.89
N LEU A 178 20.39 20.13 -7.81
CA LEU A 178 19.20 19.28 -7.73
C LEU A 178 18.16 19.60 -8.81
N ASP A 179 17.91 20.87 -9.08
CA ASP A 179 16.99 21.37 -10.11
C ASP A 179 17.40 20.88 -11.50
N ARG A 180 18.70 20.93 -11.82
CA ARG A 180 19.23 20.42 -13.10
C ARG A 180 19.13 18.91 -13.21
N LEU A 181 19.38 18.18 -12.12
CA LEU A 181 19.21 16.74 -12.09
C LEU A 181 17.73 16.36 -12.28
N ALA A 182 16.82 17.05 -11.58
CA ALA A 182 15.38 16.86 -11.69
C ALA A 182 14.88 17.15 -13.12
N GLN A 183 15.36 18.23 -13.74
CA GLN A 183 15.05 18.55 -15.13
C GLN A 183 15.49 17.41 -16.07
N ALA A 184 16.72 16.91 -15.91
CA ALA A 184 17.23 15.82 -16.75
C ALA A 184 16.43 14.51 -16.59
N PHE A 185 15.94 14.20 -15.38
CA PHE A 185 15.02 13.07 -15.17
C PHE A 185 13.66 13.30 -15.83
N GLN A 186 13.11 14.52 -15.76
CA GLN A 186 11.85 14.87 -16.40
C GLN A 186 11.95 14.73 -17.93
N GLU A 187 12.99 15.29 -18.54
CA GLU A 187 13.21 15.24 -19.99
C GLU A 187 13.43 13.80 -20.49
N ARG A 188 14.21 13.00 -19.76
CA ARG A 188 14.55 11.64 -20.17
C ARG A 188 13.40 10.65 -20.03
N TYR A 189 12.57 10.79 -18.99
CA TYR A 189 11.54 9.80 -18.65
C TYR A 189 10.10 10.34 -18.69
N GLY A 190 9.91 11.59 -19.11
CA GLY A 190 8.57 12.21 -19.22
C GLY A 190 7.87 12.40 -17.87
N LEU A 191 8.63 12.60 -16.79
CA LEU A 191 8.08 12.65 -15.43
C LEU A 191 7.40 13.98 -15.13
N ARG A 192 6.36 13.93 -14.30
CA ARG A 192 5.67 15.12 -13.80
C ARG A 192 6.03 15.38 -12.33
N PRO A 193 6.39 16.62 -11.96
CA PRO A 193 6.71 16.95 -10.59
C PRO A 193 5.47 16.82 -9.69
N LEU A 194 5.67 16.30 -8.48
CA LEU A 194 4.64 16.18 -7.46
C LEU A 194 4.68 17.39 -6.53
N LEU A 195 3.57 18.13 -6.52
CA LEU A 195 3.35 19.24 -5.59
C LEU A 195 2.61 18.82 -4.31
N VAL A 196 1.86 17.71 -4.39
CA VAL A 196 1.05 17.17 -3.29
C VAL A 196 1.82 16.10 -2.49
N GLY A 197 1.47 16.00 -1.21
CA GLY A 197 2.09 15.03 -0.30
C GLY A 197 1.63 13.59 -0.55
N LYS A 198 2.44 12.62 -0.09
CA LYS A 198 2.14 11.18 -0.19
C LYS A 198 0.79 10.81 0.46
N GLN A 199 0.49 11.36 1.63
CA GLN A 199 -0.76 11.12 2.35
C GLN A 199 -1.98 11.62 1.57
N GLU A 200 -1.91 12.83 1.01
CA GLU A 200 -2.99 13.42 0.23
C GLU A 200 -3.29 12.63 -1.05
N ARG A 201 -2.24 12.11 -1.71
CA ARG A 201 -2.42 11.23 -2.88
C ARG A 201 -3.10 9.93 -2.51
N ALA A 202 -2.64 9.30 -1.43
CA ALA A 202 -3.27 8.07 -0.94
C ALA A 202 -4.73 8.26 -0.56
N ASP A 203 -5.08 9.39 0.07
CA ASP A 203 -6.47 9.72 0.38
C ASP A 203 -7.34 9.84 -0.88
N LYS A 204 -6.85 10.55 -1.90
CA LYS A 204 -7.56 10.69 -3.18
C LYS A 204 -7.79 9.32 -3.82
N LEU A 205 -6.75 8.52 -3.83
CA LEU A 205 -6.71 7.18 -4.39
C LEU A 205 -7.66 6.21 -3.67
N LEU A 206 -7.70 6.27 -2.34
CA LEU A 206 -8.63 5.47 -1.53
C LEU A 206 -10.09 5.90 -1.75
N ARG A 207 -10.36 7.21 -1.84
CA ARG A 207 -11.71 7.72 -2.13
C ARG A 207 -12.21 7.31 -3.52
N GLU A 208 -11.33 7.31 -4.51
CA GLU A 208 -11.66 6.85 -5.87
C GLU A 208 -12.02 5.36 -5.86
N LEU A 209 -11.24 4.55 -5.15
CA LEU A 209 -11.51 3.11 -4.96
C LEU A 209 -12.82 2.83 -4.19
N GLU A 210 -13.09 3.59 -3.12
CA GLU A 210 -14.35 3.50 -2.38
C GLU A 210 -15.56 3.88 -3.26
N ALA A 211 -15.42 4.94 -4.07
CA ALA A 211 -16.46 5.38 -4.99
C ALA A 211 -16.72 4.37 -6.13
N GLU A 212 -15.67 3.76 -6.69
CA GLU A 212 -15.79 2.67 -7.67
C GLU A 212 -16.48 1.44 -7.07
N GLY A 213 -16.08 1.03 -5.86
CA GLY A 213 -16.73 -0.07 -5.15
C GLY A 213 -18.22 0.20 -4.89
N LEU A 214 -18.56 1.41 -4.46
CA LEU A 214 -19.95 1.81 -4.24
C LEU A 214 -20.74 1.86 -5.55
N ALA A 215 -20.14 2.38 -6.62
CA ALA A 215 -20.76 2.40 -7.94
C ALA A 215 -21.05 0.98 -8.44
N ASP A 216 -20.15 0.02 -8.22
CA ASP A 216 -20.34 -1.38 -8.61
C ASP A 216 -21.43 -2.08 -7.78
N VAL A 217 -21.56 -1.76 -6.49
CA VAL A 217 -22.69 -2.23 -5.65
C VAL A 217 -24.01 -1.66 -6.17
N THR A 218 -24.07 -0.36 -6.50
CA THR A 218 -25.30 0.26 -7.04
C THR A 218 -25.69 -0.24 -8.43
N ARG A 219 -24.74 -0.74 -9.23
CA ARG A 219 -25.02 -1.40 -10.52
C ARG A 219 -25.43 -2.88 -10.38
N GLY A 220 -25.56 -3.39 -9.17
CA GLY A 220 -25.96 -4.78 -8.93
C GLY A 220 -24.87 -5.79 -9.29
N GLY A 221 -23.59 -5.40 -9.17
CA GLY A 221 -22.47 -6.31 -9.37
C GLY A 221 -22.63 -7.58 -8.53
N ARG A 222 -22.27 -8.72 -9.13
CA ARG A 222 -22.26 -10.04 -8.48
C ARG A 222 -20.85 -10.60 -8.53
N GLU A 223 -20.51 -11.35 -7.50
CA GLU A 223 -19.30 -12.16 -7.45
C GLU A 223 -19.67 -13.61 -7.23
N VAL A 224 -18.82 -14.50 -7.74
CA VAL A 224 -18.94 -15.94 -7.57
C VAL A 224 -17.72 -16.42 -6.78
N ALA A 225 -17.96 -17.07 -5.64
CA ALA A 225 -16.96 -17.81 -4.89
C ALA A 225 -17.15 -19.31 -5.08
N VAL A 226 -16.04 -20.04 -5.22
CA VAL A 226 -16.01 -21.48 -5.43
C VAL A 226 -15.43 -22.19 -4.21
N ILE A 227 -16.19 -23.13 -3.66
CA ILE A 227 -15.77 -24.08 -2.63
C ILE A 227 -15.51 -25.42 -3.33
N ALA A 228 -14.26 -25.66 -3.72
CA ALA A 228 -13.84 -26.96 -4.24
C ALA A 228 -13.49 -27.89 -3.08
N VAL A 229 -14.17 -29.04 -2.98
CA VAL A 229 -13.96 -30.02 -1.89
C VAL A 229 -13.34 -31.30 -2.45
N GLN A 230 -12.22 -31.71 -1.89
CA GLN A 230 -11.54 -32.95 -2.23
C GLN A 230 -11.02 -33.64 -0.96
N ALA A 231 -11.41 -34.90 -0.75
CA ALA A 231 -10.94 -35.74 0.37
C ALA A 231 -11.07 -35.07 1.77
N GLY A 232 -12.12 -34.28 1.99
CA GLY A 232 -12.34 -33.57 3.26
C GLY A 232 -11.59 -32.25 3.42
N ALA A 233 -10.87 -31.80 2.38
CA ALA A 233 -10.20 -30.51 2.33
C ALA A 233 -10.85 -29.56 1.31
N VAL A 234 -10.75 -28.26 1.57
CA VAL A 234 -11.21 -27.17 0.70
C VAL A 234 -10.01 -26.46 0.09
N ALA A 235 -10.11 -26.14 -1.20
CA ALA A 235 -9.09 -25.35 -1.89
C ALA A 235 -9.22 -23.86 -1.52
N MET A 236 -8.12 -23.29 -1.03
CA MET A 236 -7.98 -21.91 -0.61
C MET A 236 -6.82 -21.24 -1.37
N LEU A 237 -6.92 -19.95 -1.61
CA LEU A 237 -5.81 -19.13 -2.08
C LEU A 237 -5.06 -18.60 -0.86
N ALA A 238 -3.74 -18.75 -0.86
CA ALA A 238 -2.89 -18.11 0.14
C ALA A 238 -2.56 -16.68 -0.30
N GLU A 239 -3.07 -15.70 0.45
CA GLU A 239 -2.56 -14.34 0.45
C GLU A 239 -1.64 -14.16 1.66
N SER A 240 -0.72 -13.19 1.62
CA SER A 240 0.48 -13.11 2.47
C SER A 240 0.31 -13.41 3.97
N ASP A 241 -0.88 -13.18 4.56
CA ASP A 241 -1.21 -13.54 5.96
C ASP A 241 -2.66 -14.09 6.12
N SER A 242 -3.31 -14.54 5.04
CA SER A 242 -4.71 -15.01 5.11
C SER A 242 -5.06 -16.01 4.02
N PHE A 243 -5.99 -16.90 4.32
CA PHE A 243 -6.61 -17.78 3.33
C PHE A 243 -7.95 -17.19 2.86
N THR A 244 -8.14 -17.15 1.55
CA THR A 244 -9.38 -16.70 0.90
C THR A 244 -9.91 -17.75 -0.07
N LEU A 245 -11.22 -17.77 -0.30
CA LEU A 245 -11.79 -18.62 -1.34
C LEU A 245 -11.44 -18.09 -2.76
N PRO A 246 -11.27 -18.98 -3.75
CA PRO A 246 -11.24 -18.58 -5.16
C PRO A 246 -12.53 -17.85 -5.54
N MET A 247 -12.41 -16.59 -5.95
CA MET A 247 -13.55 -15.75 -6.30
C MET A 247 -13.25 -14.82 -7.47
N ARG A 248 -14.27 -14.53 -8.29
CA ARG A 248 -14.21 -13.55 -9.38
C ARG A 248 -15.57 -12.87 -9.57
N ARG A 249 -15.56 -11.71 -10.23
CA ARG A 249 -16.77 -11.05 -10.71
C ARG A 249 -17.48 -11.93 -11.73
N GLY A 250 -18.81 -11.96 -11.64
CA GLY A 250 -19.66 -12.78 -12.49
C GLY A 250 -20.91 -13.22 -11.75
N SER A 251 -21.74 -14.02 -12.40
CA SER A 251 -22.94 -14.58 -11.80
C SER A 251 -23.29 -15.90 -12.43
N GLY A 252 -23.99 -16.75 -11.68
CA GLY A 252 -24.46 -18.02 -12.17
C GLY A 252 -23.33 -19.01 -12.43
N GLU A 253 -23.69 -20.07 -13.15
CA GLU A 253 -22.80 -21.16 -13.47
C GLU A 253 -21.63 -20.73 -14.37
N GLU A 254 -21.84 -19.76 -15.26
CA GLU A 254 -20.79 -19.23 -16.14
C GLU A 254 -19.68 -18.56 -15.33
N GLY A 255 -20.03 -17.72 -14.35
CA GLY A 255 -19.07 -17.13 -13.42
C GLY A 255 -18.34 -18.18 -12.58
N CYS A 256 -19.03 -19.24 -12.15
CA CYS A 256 -18.41 -20.37 -11.45
C CYS A 256 -17.35 -21.07 -12.33
N ARG A 257 -17.67 -21.31 -13.61
CA ARG A 257 -16.73 -21.92 -14.56
C ARG A 257 -15.55 -21.02 -14.87
N ASP A 258 -15.74 -19.70 -14.91
CA ASP A 258 -14.65 -18.73 -15.07
C ASP A 258 -13.66 -18.74 -13.90
N VAL A 259 -14.16 -18.88 -12.67
CA VAL A 259 -13.31 -19.07 -11.47
C VAL A 259 -12.55 -20.38 -11.57
N LEU A 260 -13.22 -21.47 -11.95
CA LEU A 260 -12.59 -22.78 -12.12
C LEU A 260 -11.44 -22.74 -13.14
N ARG A 261 -11.65 -22.16 -14.34
CA ARG A 261 -10.59 -22.04 -15.35
C ARG A 261 -9.40 -21.23 -14.86
N ALA A 262 -9.65 -20.15 -14.12
CA ALA A 262 -8.60 -19.25 -13.67
C ALA A 262 -7.77 -19.82 -12.52
N SER A 263 -8.43 -20.46 -11.55
CA SER A 263 -7.77 -20.93 -10.33
C SER A 263 -7.33 -22.38 -10.42
N PHE A 264 -8.08 -23.24 -11.10
CA PHE A 264 -7.84 -24.68 -11.18
C PHE A 264 -7.37 -25.13 -12.57
N GLY A 265 -7.33 -24.23 -13.56
CA GLY A 265 -6.86 -24.53 -14.92
C GLY A 265 -7.86 -25.29 -15.80
N SER A 266 -9.04 -25.64 -15.28
CA SER A 266 -10.11 -26.31 -16.02
C SER A 266 -11.48 -25.80 -15.59
N ALA A 267 -12.48 -25.88 -16.46
CA ALA A 267 -13.88 -25.61 -16.13
C ALA A 267 -14.62 -26.88 -15.64
N ASP A 268 -13.95 -28.03 -15.65
CA ASP A 268 -14.58 -29.33 -15.41
C ASP A 268 -14.82 -29.58 -13.93
N GLY A 269 -16.03 -30.04 -13.61
CA GLY A 269 -16.45 -30.38 -12.26
C GLY A 269 -17.97 -30.35 -12.14
N GLN A 270 -18.51 -31.09 -11.18
CA GLN A 270 -19.92 -30.96 -10.83
C GLN A 270 -20.08 -29.75 -9.93
N VAL A 271 -20.70 -28.71 -10.48
CA VAL A 271 -20.97 -27.45 -9.79
C VAL A 271 -22.36 -27.48 -9.16
N ARG A 272 -22.48 -26.98 -7.93
CA ARG A 272 -23.74 -26.89 -7.21
C ARG A 272 -23.82 -25.56 -6.48
N PHE A 273 -24.88 -24.80 -6.72
CA PHE A 273 -25.13 -23.59 -5.97
C PHE A 273 -25.46 -23.90 -4.50
N LEU A 274 -24.77 -23.23 -3.58
CA LEU A 274 -24.97 -23.39 -2.13
C LEU A 274 -25.80 -22.25 -1.52
N GLY A 275 -25.67 -21.03 -2.04
CA GLY A 275 -26.44 -19.88 -1.55
C GLY A 275 -25.80 -18.54 -1.88
N THR A 276 -26.43 -17.46 -1.40
CA THR A 276 -25.91 -16.10 -1.55
C THR A 276 -25.50 -15.51 -0.20
N ALA A 277 -24.34 -14.87 -0.11
CA ALA A 277 -24.06 -13.92 0.95
C ALA A 277 -24.52 -12.52 0.53
N PRO A 278 -25.24 -11.78 1.40
CA PRO A 278 -25.77 -10.48 1.05
C PRO A 278 -24.64 -9.49 0.76
N ALA A 279 -24.92 -8.59 -0.19
CA ALA A 279 -24.08 -7.44 -0.46
C ALA A 279 -23.87 -6.64 0.83
N GLY A 280 -22.65 -6.17 1.03
CA GLY A 280 -22.27 -5.31 2.15
C GLY A 280 -21.94 -3.90 1.67
N LEU A 281 -21.59 -3.01 2.60
CA LEU A 281 -21.23 -1.62 2.28
C LEU A 281 -20.07 -1.51 1.27
N THR A 282 -19.19 -2.51 1.22
CA THR A 282 -17.99 -2.53 0.37
C THR A 282 -17.85 -3.79 -0.48
N ARG A 283 -18.87 -4.68 -0.50
CA ARG A 283 -18.81 -5.94 -1.25
C ARG A 283 -20.09 -6.17 -2.05
N PRO A 284 -20.00 -6.63 -3.31
CA PRO A 284 -21.16 -7.03 -4.09
C PRO A 284 -21.86 -8.26 -3.49
N LEU A 285 -23.01 -8.63 -4.04
CA LEU A 285 -23.69 -9.87 -3.66
C LEU A 285 -22.83 -11.05 -4.10
N LEU A 286 -22.54 -11.96 -3.16
CA LEU A 286 -21.67 -13.11 -3.41
C LEU A 286 -22.49 -14.38 -3.57
N GLU A 287 -22.38 -15.03 -4.71
CA GLU A 287 -22.91 -16.37 -4.97
C GLU A 287 -21.86 -17.42 -4.60
N VAL A 288 -22.23 -18.38 -3.75
CA VAL A 288 -21.34 -19.45 -3.29
C VAL A 288 -21.70 -20.75 -3.99
N TRP A 289 -20.71 -21.36 -4.64
CA TRP A 289 -20.86 -22.58 -5.42
C TRP A 289 -19.92 -23.67 -4.91
N GLU A 290 -20.44 -24.87 -4.66
CA GLU A 290 -19.67 -26.08 -4.39
C GLU A 290 -19.21 -26.70 -5.70
N VAL A 291 -17.98 -27.20 -5.74
CA VAL A 291 -17.47 -27.99 -6.88
C VAL A 291 -16.93 -29.32 -6.38
N ARG A 292 -17.49 -30.41 -6.91
CA ARG A 292 -17.05 -31.79 -6.65
C ARG A 292 -16.35 -32.36 -7.88
N ARG A 293 -15.26 -33.09 -7.64
CA ARG A 293 -14.41 -33.74 -8.66
C ARG A 293 -13.78 -32.77 -9.66
N ALA A 294 -13.14 -31.70 -9.17
CA ALA A 294 -12.23 -30.91 -10.01
C ALA A 294 -10.98 -31.77 -10.29
N ILE A 295 -10.85 -32.31 -11.50
CA ILE A 295 -9.67 -33.09 -11.90
C ILE A 295 -8.61 -32.13 -12.45
N GLY A 296 -7.41 -32.17 -11.85
CA GLY A 296 -6.16 -31.73 -12.44
C GLY A 296 -5.74 -30.30 -12.10
N ALA A 297 -5.01 -30.13 -10.98
CA ALA A 297 -4.07 -29.02 -10.87
C ALA A 297 -2.98 -29.23 -11.93
N LEU A 298 -3.10 -28.57 -13.08
CA LEU A 298 -1.95 -28.39 -13.95
C LEU A 298 -1.04 -27.35 -13.30
N ASP A 299 0.26 -27.64 -13.27
CA ASP A 299 1.34 -26.67 -13.06
C ASP A 299 1.28 -25.61 -14.18
N SER A 300 0.30 -24.71 -14.09
CA SER A 300 0.30 -23.49 -14.87
C SER A 300 1.22 -22.52 -14.13
N ALA A 301 2.34 -22.15 -14.76
CA ALA A 301 3.32 -21.20 -14.23
C ALA A 301 2.74 -19.81 -13.87
N HIS A 302 1.44 -19.59 -14.11
CA HIS A 302 0.72 -18.33 -13.88
C HIS A 302 -0.51 -18.46 -12.96
N ALA A 303 -0.84 -19.65 -12.44
CA ALA A 303 -1.95 -19.82 -11.50
C ALA A 303 -1.49 -19.52 -10.06
N PRO A 304 -2.30 -18.83 -9.23
CA PRO A 304 -1.95 -18.60 -7.82
C PRO A 304 -1.89 -19.94 -7.05
N PRO A 305 -0.99 -20.08 -6.06
CA PRO A 305 -0.84 -21.33 -5.34
C PRO A 305 -2.13 -21.66 -4.56
N LEU A 306 -2.75 -22.78 -4.91
CA LEU A 306 -3.88 -23.35 -4.19
C LEU A 306 -3.39 -24.21 -3.03
N HIS A 307 -3.96 -23.98 -1.86
CA HIS A 307 -3.72 -24.74 -0.65
C HIS A 307 -4.96 -25.53 -0.26
N TRP A 308 -4.82 -26.82 -0.04
CA TRP A 308 -5.91 -27.68 0.41
C TRP A 308 -5.92 -27.72 1.94
N VAL A 309 -6.93 -27.11 2.54
CA VAL A 309 -7.07 -26.99 4.00
C VAL A 309 -8.19 -27.90 4.47
N PRO A 310 -7.97 -28.76 5.49
CA PRO A 310 -9.02 -29.61 6.05
C PRO A 310 -10.24 -28.80 6.51
N VAL A 311 -11.45 -29.33 6.27
CA VAL A 311 -12.69 -28.64 6.62
C VAL A 311 -12.79 -28.40 8.13
N GLU A 312 -12.34 -29.35 8.96
CA GLU A 312 -12.32 -29.18 10.41
C GLU A 312 -11.46 -27.99 10.87
N GLU A 313 -10.33 -27.75 10.22
CA GLU A 313 -9.45 -26.62 10.51
C GLU A 313 -10.10 -25.30 10.11
N LEU A 314 -10.77 -25.27 8.95
CA LEU A 314 -11.51 -24.09 8.49
C LEU A 314 -12.67 -23.77 9.42
N LEU A 315 -13.44 -24.77 9.85
CA LEU A 315 -14.55 -24.60 10.79
C LEU A 315 -14.07 -24.10 12.16
N ALA A 316 -12.93 -24.60 12.64
CA ALA A 316 -12.31 -24.11 13.87
C ALA A 316 -11.78 -22.67 13.75
N ALA A 317 -11.42 -22.24 12.53
CA ALA A 317 -10.92 -20.90 12.22
C ALA A 317 -12.01 -19.89 11.83
N VAL A 318 -13.29 -20.27 11.80
CA VAL A 318 -14.39 -19.35 11.45
C VAL A 318 -14.44 -18.18 12.44
N GLY A 319 -14.34 -16.95 11.91
CA GLY A 319 -14.29 -15.72 12.69
C GLY A 319 -12.88 -15.29 13.12
N SER A 320 -11.84 -16.05 12.75
CA SER A 320 -10.44 -15.66 12.95
C SER A 320 -9.96 -14.66 11.87
N PRO A 321 -9.00 -13.78 12.18
CA PRO A 321 -8.49 -12.79 11.21
C PRO A 321 -7.80 -13.41 9.99
N GLY A 322 -7.35 -14.67 10.11
CA GLY A 322 -6.61 -15.41 9.08
C GLY A 322 -7.49 -16.09 8.03
N LEU A 323 -8.81 -16.12 8.22
CA LEU A 323 -9.79 -16.66 7.28
C LEU A 323 -10.73 -15.55 6.83
N ARG A 324 -10.71 -15.21 5.53
CA ARG A 324 -11.47 -14.07 4.96
C ARG A 324 -12.38 -14.47 3.81
#